data_AF-A0A931MB97-F1
#
_entry.id   AF-A0A931MB97-F1
#
_cell.length_a   1.000
_cell.length_b   1.000
_cell.length_c   1.000
_cell.angle_alpha   90.00
_cell.angle_beta   90.00
_cell.angle_gamma   90.00
#
_symmetry.space_group_name_H-M   'P 1'
#
loop_
_entity.id
_entity.type
_entity.pdbx_description
1 polymer ?
#
loop_
_entity_poly.entity_id
_entity_poly.type
_entity_poly.pdbx_seq_one_letter_code
_entity_poly.pdbx_strand_id
1 'polypeptide(L)' 'MTANEFDDKFDKGEDLSEHLDWENATKRIPFDLPIWAVKKIDQEAARRGMTRQSVIKNWVIDKVDELTEKQAV' A
#
# COMPACT_ATOMS: atom_id res chain seq x y z
N MET A 1 4.22 -24.36 -0.69
CA MET A 1 3.59 -25.37 0.19
C MET A 1 2.13 -25.51 -0.17
N THR A 2 1.53 -26.65 0.17
CA THR A 2 0.07 -26.82 0.09
C THR A 2 -0.60 -26.11 1.27
N ALA A 3 -1.91 -25.83 1.17
CA ALA A 3 -2.66 -25.19 2.26
C ALA A 3 -2.63 -26.02 3.55
N ASN A 4 -2.77 -27.34 3.44
CA ASN A 4 -2.74 -28.24 4.59
C ASN A 4 -1.39 -28.23 5.32
N GLU A 5 -0.28 -28.17 4.58
CA GLU A 5 1.06 -28.07 5.17
C GLU A 5 1.28 -26.71 5.87
N PHE A 6 0.65 -25.64 5.37
CA PHE A 6 0.68 -24.33 6.02
C PHE A 6 -0.06 -24.38 7.36
N ASP A 7 -1.29 -24.91 7.35
CA ASP A 7 -2.15 -25.01 8.53
C ASP A 7 -1.50 -25.87 9.63
N ASP A 8 -0.94 -27.04 9.28
CA ASP A 8 -0.26 -27.92 10.22
C ASP A 8 0.96 -27.26 10.90
N LYS A 9 1.71 -26.43 10.17
CA LYS A 9 2.87 -25.71 10.71
C LYS A 9 2.43 -24.52 11.56
N PHE A 10 1.38 -23.82 11.16
CA PHE A 10 0.78 -22.73 11.92
C PHE A 10 0.28 -23.21 13.28
N ASP A 11 -0.45 -24.34 13.32
CA ASP A 11 -0.99 -24.93 14.56
C ASP A 11 0.11 -25.42 15.53
N LYS A 12 1.29 -25.77 15.00
CA LYS A 12 2.48 -26.13 15.80
C LYS A 12 3.23 -24.92 16.34
N GLY A 13 2.84 -23.69 15.96
CA GLY A 13 3.51 -22.46 16.36
C GLY A 13 4.88 -22.27 15.68
N GLU A 14 5.10 -22.90 14.53
CA GLU A 14 6.32 -22.69 13.73
C GLU A 14 6.34 -21.27 13.12
N ASP A 15 7.53 -20.70 12.93
CA ASP A 15 7.67 -19.41 12.26
C ASP A 15 7.44 -19.56 10.75
N LEU A 16 6.41 -18.89 10.24
CA LEU A 16 6.03 -18.89 8.83
C LEU A 16 6.41 -17.60 8.11
N SER A 17 7.17 -16.71 8.75
CA SER A 17 7.52 -15.40 8.22
C SER A 17 8.23 -15.48 6.86
N GLU A 18 9.03 -16.52 6.62
CA GLU A 18 9.70 -16.75 5.33
C GLU A 18 8.73 -17.12 4.18
N HIS A 19 7.50 -17.47 4.50
CA HIS A 19 6.48 -17.90 3.55
C HIS A 19 5.40 -16.84 3.30
N LEU A 20 5.47 -15.71 4.01
CA LEU A 20 4.59 -14.57 3.82
C LEU A 20 5.24 -13.56 2.89
N ASP A 21 4.47 -13.08 1.91
CA ASP A 21 4.90 -12.05 0.98
C ASP A 21 4.80 -10.67 1.66
N TRP A 22 5.83 -10.34 2.43
CA TRP A 22 5.94 -9.06 3.12
C TRP A 22 6.17 -7.89 2.15
N GLU A 23 6.79 -8.16 0.99
CA GLU A 23 7.07 -7.14 -0.02
C GLU A 23 5.77 -6.61 -0.64
N ASN A 24 4.77 -7.47 -0.83
CA ASN A 24 3.46 -7.10 -1.38
C ASN A 24 2.37 -6.93 -0.32
N ALA A 25 2.71 -6.97 0.97
CA ALA A 25 1.75 -6.76 2.05
C ALA A 25 1.16 -5.35 1.98
N THR A 26 -0.17 -5.24 1.91
CA THR A 26 -0.87 -3.94 1.89
C THR A 26 -1.67 -3.73 3.17
N LYS A 27 -1.66 -2.49 3.68
CA LYS A 27 -2.44 -2.08 4.85
C LYS A 27 -3.46 -1.03 4.45
N ARG A 28 -4.75 -1.26 4.74
CA ARG A 28 -5.81 -0.27 4.54
C ARG A 28 -5.80 0.74 5.69
N ILE A 29 -5.78 2.03 5.35
CA ILE A 29 -5.79 3.12 6.33
C ILE A 29 -7.00 4.02 6.03
N PRO A 30 -7.89 4.25 7.00
CA PRO A 30 -8.94 5.24 6.86
C PRO A 30 -8.34 6.64 7.04
N PHE A 31 -8.70 7.57 6.17
CA PHE A 31 -8.35 8.99 6.32
C PHE A 31 -9.41 9.86 5.66
N ASP A 32 -9.54 11.07 6.18
CA ASP A 32 -10.40 12.11 5.63
C ASP A 32 -9.55 13.17 4.92
N LEU A 33 -10.09 13.73 3.83
CA LEU A 33 -9.49 14.86 3.13
C LEU A 33 -10.50 16.00 3.04
N PRO A 34 -10.03 17.26 3.11
CA PRO A 34 -10.92 18.40 2.94
C PRO A 34 -11.52 18.41 1.53
N ILE A 35 -12.75 18.90 1.39
CA ILE A 35 -13.52 18.88 0.13
C ILE A 35 -12.74 19.54 -1.02
N TRP A 36 -12.01 20.63 -0.75
CA TRP A 36 -11.22 21.31 -1.76
C TRP A 36 -10.11 20.42 -2.34
N ALA A 37 -9.49 19.56 -1.52
CA ALA A 37 -8.45 18.64 -1.96
C ALA A 37 -9.05 17.53 -2.81
N VAL A 38 -10.18 16.96 -2.39
CA VAL A 38 -10.90 15.92 -3.16
C VAL A 38 -11.26 16.43 -4.55
N LYS A 39 -11.79 17.66 -4.66
CA LYS A 39 -12.11 18.27 -5.96
C LYS A 39 -10.89 18.42 -6.86
N LYS A 40 -9.72 18.77 -6.31
CA LYS A 40 -8.47 18.87 -7.07
C LYS A 40 -7.96 17.51 -7.53
N ILE A 41 -8.05 16.50 -6.67
CA ILE A 41 -7.69 15.12 -7.02
C ILE A 41 -8.59 14.60 -8.14
N ASP A 42 -9.89 14.88 -8.09
CA ASP A 42 -10.84 14.47 -9.14
C ASP A 42 -10.52 15.07 -10.50
N GLN A 43 -10.16 16.36 -10.53
CA GLN A 43 -9.72 17.02 -11.76
C GLN A 43 -8.48 16.34 -12.34
N GLU A 44 -7.52 16.00 -11.48
CA GLU A 44 -6.29 15.32 -11.92
C GLU A 44 -6.55 13.89 -12.39
N ALA A 45 -7.40 13.16 -11.68
CA ALA A 45 -7.84 11.82 -12.05
C ALA A 45 -8.48 11.82 -13.44
N ALA A 46 -9.39 12.77 -13.70
CA ALA A 46 -9.99 12.96 -15.02
C ALA A 46 -8.94 13.31 -16.08
N ARG A 47 -8.02 14.24 -15.78
CA ARG A 47 -6.96 14.66 -16.70
C ARG A 47 -6.02 13.50 -17.09
N ARG A 48 -5.75 12.58 -16.18
CA ARG A 48 -4.88 11.41 -16.40
C ARG A 48 -5.64 10.16 -16.88
N GLY A 49 -6.97 10.18 -16.91
CA GLY A 49 -7.78 9.00 -17.19
C GLY A 49 -7.63 7.89 -16.12
N MET A 50 -7.41 8.28 -14.86
CA MET A 50 -7.15 7.38 -13.73
C MET A 50 -8.25 7.47 -12.68
N THR A 51 -8.29 6.51 -11.76
CA THR A 51 -9.16 6.61 -10.58
C THR A 51 -8.57 7.57 -9.53
N ARG A 52 -9.44 8.15 -8.70
CA ARG A 52 -9.02 8.95 -7.53
C ARG A 52 -8.04 8.19 -6.64
N GLN A 53 -8.31 6.91 -6.37
CA GLN A 53 -7.45 6.08 -5.52
C GLN A 53 -6.07 5.87 -6.13
N SER A 54 -5.97 5.65 -7.44
CA SER A 54 -4.68 5.48 -8.12
C SER A 54 -3.84 6.77 -8.06
N VAL A 55 -4.47 7.94 -8.25
CA VAL A 55 -3.78 9.24 -8.12
C VAL A 55 -3.25 9.43 -6.70
N ILE A 56 -4.09 9.20 -5.69
CA ILE A 56 -3.68 9.33 -4.28
C ILE A 56 -2.55 8.36 -3.96
N LYS A 57 -2.66 7.10 -4.38
CA LYS A 57 -1.64 6.07 -4.13
C LYS A 57 -0.30 6.51 -4.71
N ASN A 58 -0.27 6.94 -5.97
CA ASN A 58 0.98 7.34 -6.61
C ASN A 58 1.61 8.54 -5.91
N TRP A 59 0.84 9.59 -5.59
CA TRP A 59 1.38 10.75 -4.90
C TRP A 59 1.93 10.44 -3.50
N VAL A 60 1.29 9.53 -2.76
CA VAL A 60 1.77 9.11 -1.44
C VAL A 60 3.08 8.32 -1.59
N ILE A 61 3.15 7.39 -2.53
CA ILE A 61 4.37 6.61 -2.80
C ILE A 61 5.51 7.53 -3.23
N ASP A 62 5.28 8.40 -4.24
CA ASP A 62 6.28 9.35 -4.73
C ASP A 62 6.87 10.18 -3.57
N LYS A 63 6.01 10.64 -2.65
CA LYS A 63 6.43 11.42 -1.48
C LYS A 63 7.19 10.61 -0.44
N VAL A 64 6.83 9.34 -0.23
CA VAL A 64 7.56 8.45 0.69
C VAL A 64 8.93 8.08 0.11
N ASP A 65 9.01 7.83 -1.18
CA ASP A 65 10.27 7.54 -1.87
C ASP A 65 11.23 8.75 -1.76
N GLU A 66 10.74 9.97 -2.03
CA GLU A 66 11.51 11.22 -1.85
C GLU A 66 12.01 11.39 -0.40
N LEU A 67 11.24 10.97 0.61
CA LEU A 67 11.65 11.06 2.01
C LEU A 67 12.73 10.05 2.35
N THR A 68 12.62 8.84 1.79
CA THR A 68 13.57 7.75 2.01
C THR A 68 14.92 8.06 1.37
N GLU A 69 14.92 8.60 0.15
CA GLU A 69 16.14 9.03 -0.54
C GLU A 69 16.86 10.16 0.19
N LYS A 70 16.14 11.14 0.74
CA LYS A 70 16.73 12.24 1.52
C LYS A 70 17.32 11.82 2.86
N GLN A 71 16.91 10.68 3.40
CA GLN A 71 17.46 10.13 4.65
C GLN A 71 18.71 9.29 4.44
N ALA A 72 19.00 8.88 3.19
CA ALA A 72 20.16 8.10 2.82
C ALA A 72 21.40 8.95 2.42
N VAL A 73 21.27 10.29 2.47
CA VAL A 73 22.30 11.29 2.13
C VAL A 73 22.69 12.06 3.40
#